data_AF-A0A2N1JZ06-F1
#
_entry.id   AF-A0A2N1JZ06-F1
#
_cell.length_a   1.000
_cell.length_b   1.000
_cell.length_c   1.000
_cell.angle_alpha   90.00
_cell.angle_beta   90.00
_cell.angle_gamma   90.00
#
_symmetry.space_group_name_H-M   'P 1'
#
loop_
_entity.id
_entity.type
_entity.pdbx_description
1 polymer ?
#
loop_
_entity_poly.entity_id
_entity_poly.type
_entity_poly.pdbx_seq_one_letter_code
_entity_poly.pdbx_strand_id
1 'polypeptide(L)'
;MNHENYDLSYLKELLNELKENKQQELWIVGCSLKQAEEVWKRIQFHFETKHIIPRFISNSSFSLDGLRPMNARIILLDMWWQNKNAVNLLKHFIPLSRQCHQINNI
;
A
#
# COMPACT_ATOMS: atom_id res chain seq x y z
N MET A 1 2.49 5.83 24.20
CA MET A 1 3.05 4.81 23.30
C MET A 1 3.07 5.41 21.91
N ASN A 2 4.24 5.58 21.30
CA ASN A 2 4.39 6.27 20.02
C ASN A 2 3.74 5.45 18.89
N HIS A 3 2.68 5.99 18.28
CA HIS A 3 2.02 5.39 17.11
C HIS A 3 3.00 5.09 15.97
N GLU A 4 4.06 5.90 15.82
CA GLU A 4 5.15 5.68 14.86
C GLU A 4 5.81 4.30 15.01
N ASN A 5 5.98 3.82 16.25
CA ASN A 5 6.55 2.49 16.46
C ASN A 5 5.59 1.38 16.05
N TYR A 6 4.28 1.58 16.19
CA TYR A 6 3.29 0.57 15.84
C TYR A 6 3.14 0.42 14.32
N ASP A 7 3.01 1.54 13.59
CA ASP A 7 2.90 1.52 12.13
C ASP A 7 4.15 0.92 11.47
N LEU A 8 5.34 1.27 11.98
CA LEU A 8 6.60 0.69 11.49
C LEU A 8 6.73 -0.81 11.82
N SER A 9 6.34 -1.24 13.01
CA SER A 9 6.32 -2.66 13.37
C SER A 9 5.36 -3.46 12.49
N TYR A 10 4.14 -2.98 12.31
CA TYR A 10 3.15 -3.62 11.43
C TYR A 10 3.64 -3.70 9.99
N LEU A 11 4.20 -2.59 9.48
CA LEU A 11 4.76 -2.54 8.13
C LEU A 11 5.88 -3.58 7.98
N LYS A 12 6.76 -3.72 8.97
CA LYS A 12 7.82 -4.72 8.95
C LYS A 12 7.28 -6.15 8.88
N GLU A 13 6.27 -6.48 9.69
CA GLU A 13 5.64 -7.79 9.69
C GLU A 13 4.97 -8.09 8.34
N LEU A 14 4.19 -7.15 7.82
CA LEU A 14 3.53 -7.27 6.53
C LEU A 14 4.54 -7.50 5.38
N LEU A 15 5.66 -6.78 5.39
CA LEU A 15 6.71 -6.96 4.39
C LEU A 15 7.39 -8.33 4.50
N ASN A 16 7.56 -8.86 5.72
CA ASN A 16 8.07 -10.22 5.92
C ASN A 16 7.08 -11.28 5.41
N GLU A 17 5.78 -11.12 5.65
CA GLU A 17 4.76 -12.04 5.12
C GLU A 17 4.76 -12.07 3.58
N LEU A 18 4.90 -10.90 2.94
CA LEU A 18 4.98 -10.79 1.48
C LEU A 18 6.21 -11.50 0.90
N LYS A 19 7.32 -11.55 1.65
CA LYS A 19 8.52 -12.30 1.26
C LYS A 19 8.26 -13.80 1.22
N GLU A 20 7.47 -14.31 2.17
CA GLU A 20 7.15 -15.74 2.29
C GLU A 20 6.06 -16.18 1.32
N ASN A 21 5.08 -15.31 1.04
CA ASN A 21 3.94 -15.62 0.17
C ASN A 21 3.94 -14.80 -1.14
N LYS A 22 4.59 -15.35 -2.17
CA LYS A 22 4.71 -14.72 -3.50
C LYS A 22 3.40 -14.57 -4.28
N GLN A 23 2.28 -15.14 -3.81
CA GLN A 23 0.98 -14.97 -4.46
C GLN A 23 0.27 -13.68 -4.02
N GLN A 24 0.74 -13.05 -2.95
CA GLN A 24 0.18 -11.81 -2.46
C GLN A 24 0.77 -10.60 -3.19
N GLU A 25 -0.07 -9.63 -3.48
CA GLU A 25 0.34 -8.35 -4.07
C GLU A 25 0.36 -7.25 -3.01
N LEU A 26 1.35 -6.37 -3.06
CA LEU A 26 1.36 -5.15 -2.28
C LEU A 26 0.84 -4.00 -3.13
N TRP A 27 -0.23 -3.35 -2.69
CA TRP A 27 -0.76 -2.15 -3.34
C TRP A 27 -0.51 -0.94 -2.48
N ILE A 28 -0.02 0.14 -3.09
CA ILE A 28 0.26 1.40 -2.41
C ILE A 28 -0.59 2.49 -3.02
N VAL A 29 -1.35 3.17 -2.16
CA VAL A 29 -2.24 4.27 -2.54
C VAL A 29 -1.76 5.52 -1.84
N GLY A 30 -1.29 6.51 -2.59
CA GLY A 30 -1.01 7.86 -2.09
C GLY A 30 -1.85 8.91 -2.83
N CYS A 31 -1.69 10.18 -2.47
CA CYS A 31 -2.33 11.30 -3.17
C CYS A 31 -1.92 11.36 -4.65
N SER A 32 -0.65 11.10 -4.94
CA SER A 32 -0.12 11.00 -6.31
C SER A 32 0.85 9.84 -6.46
N LEU A 33 1.05 9.39 -7.71
CA LEU A 33 2.01 8.33 -8.02
C LEU A 33 3.42 8.69 -7.54
N LYS A 34 3.88 9.92 -7.82
CA LYS A 34 5.20 10.41 -7.44
C LYS A 34 5.41 10.40 -5.92
N GLN A 35 4.43 10.90 -5.16
CA GLN A 35 4.49 10.90 -3.70
C GLN A 35 4.57 9.45 -3.17
N ALA A 36 3.71 8.56 -3.68
CA ALA A 36 3.69 7.17 -3.26
C ALA A 36 5.02 6.44 -3.54
N GLU A 37 5.63 6.69 -4.70
CA GLU A 37 6.94 6.16 -5.06
C GLU A 37 8.06 6.69 -4.16
N GLU A 38 8.07 7.98 -3.85
CA GLU A 38 9.08 8.60 -2.97
C GLU A 38 9.02 8.03 -1.55
N VAL A 39 7.82 7.90 -0.99
CA VAL A 39 7.62 7.28 0.32
C VAL A 39 8.03 5.80 0.29
N TRP A 40 7.64 5.06 -0.76
CA TRP A 40 8.03 3.66 -0.90
C TRP A 40 9.54 3.47 -1.00
N LYS A 41 10.27 4.34 -1.71
CA LYS A 41 11.74 4.29 -1.75
C LYS A 41 12.36 4.40 -0.35
N ARG A 42 11.80 5.25 0.52
CA ARG A 42 12.24 5.38 1.92
C ARG A 42 11.96 4.10 2.71
N ILE A 43 10.76 3.53 2.56
CA ILE A 43 10.40 2.23 3.17
C ILE A 43 11.37 1.13 2.71
N GLN A 44 11.62 1.01 1.41
CA GLN A 44 12.51 0.00 0.86
C GLN A 44 13.94 0.12 1.37
N PHE A 45 14.42 1.36 1.52
CA PHE A 45 15.73 1.63 2.09
C PHE A 45 15.79 1.26 3.58
N HIS A 46 14.76 1.62 4.34
CA HIS A 46 14.72 1.38 5.78
C HIS A 46 14.58 -0.11 6.15
N PHE A 47 13.78 -0.87 5.42
CA PHE A 47 13.50 -2.28 5.71
C PHE A 47 14.27 -3.27 4.83
N GLU A 48 15.13 -2.79 3.92
CA GLU A 48 15.89 -3.60 2.95
C GLU A 48 15.00 -4.48 2.04
N THR A 49 13.79 -4.00 1.72
CA THR A 49 12.75 -4.77 1.00
C THR A 49 12.82 -4.63 -0.53
N LYS A 50 14.03 -4.66 -1.09
CA LYS A 50 14.26 -4.53 -2.56
C LYS A 50 13.58 -5.61 -3.39
N HIS A 51 13.23 -6.74 -2.79
CA HIS A 51 12.58 -7.88 -3.43
C HIS A 51 11.07 -7.70 -3.60
N ILE A 52 10.47 -6.71 -2.93
CA ILE A 52 9.03 -6.43 -3.00
C ILE A 52 8.79 -5.37 -4.07
N ILE A 53 7.99 -5.72 -5.08
CA ILE A 53 7.59 -4.83 -6.16
C ILE A 53 6.13 -4.46 -5.92
N PRO A 54 5.83 -3.26 -5.38
CA PRO A 54 4.46 -2.84 -5.16
C PRO A 54 3.80 -2.42 -6.47
N ARG A 55 2.48 -2.51 -6.48
CA ARG A 55 1.63 -1.84 -7.46
C ARG A 55 1.18 -0.50 -6.90
N PHE A 56 1.52 0.59 -7.57
CA PHE A 56 1.04 1.91 -7.19
C PHE A 56 -0.31 2.20 -7.85
N ILE A 57 -1.30 2.58 -7.06
CA ILE A 57 -2.61 2.98 -7.58
C ILE A 57 -2.57 4.47 -7.90
N SER A 58 -2.52 4.79 -9.19
CA SER A 58 -2.47 6.17 -9.67
C SER A 58 -3.87 6.82 -9.70
N ASN A 59 -3.92 8.09 -10.07
CA ASN A 59 -5.17 8.83 -10.29
C ASN A 59 -5.83 8.54 -11.65
N SER A 60 -5.27 7.64 -12.45
CA SER A 60 -5.87 7.24 -13.72
C SER A 60 -7.13 6.41 -13.49
N SER A 61 -8.19 6.66 -14.26
CA SER A 61 -9.45 5.90 -14.21
C SER A 61 -9.27 4.41 -14.49
N PHE A 62 -8.24 4.06 -15.27
CA PHE A 62 -7.93 2.68 -15.65
C PHE A 62 -7.00 1.97 -14.65
N SER A 63 -6.57 2.65 -13.57
CA SER A 63 -5.60 2.08 -12.63
C SER A 63 -6.13 0.89 -11.82
N LEU A 64 -7.45 0.71 -11.79
CA LEU A 64 -8.13 -0.36 -11.08
C LEU A 64 -8.57 -1.52 -11.98
N ASP A 65 -8.42 -1.38 -13.30
CA ASP A 65 -8.94 -2.36 -14.25
C ASP A 65 -8.16 -3.68 -14.18
N GLY A 66 -8.90 -4.79 -14.15
CA GLY A 66 -8.33 -6.15 -14.10
C GLY A 66 -7.66 -6.53 -12.78
N LEU A 67 -7.73 -5.67 -11.76
CA LEU A 67 -7.14 -5.96 -10.45
C LEU A 67 -7.94 -6.98 -9.64
N ARG A 68 -7.23 -7.82 -8.88
CA ARG A 68 -7.81 -8.87 -8.01
C ARG A 68 -7.56 -8.54 -6.54
N PRO A 69 -8.47 -7.85 -5.83
CA PRO A 69 -8.25 -7.41 -4.46
C PRO A 69 -8.04 -8.55 -3.46
N MET A 70 -8.56 -9.75 -3.71
CA MET A 70 -8.51 -10.89 -2.77
C MET A 70 -7.09 -11.29 -2.33
N ASN A 71 -6.09 -11.03 -3.18
CA ASN A 71 -4.68 -11.31 -2.87
C ASN A 71 -3.89 -10.06 -2.49
N ALA A 72 -4.55 -8.89 -2.44
CA ALA A 72 -3.91 -7.61 -2.20
C ALA A 72 -3.79 -7.30 -0.70
N ARG A 73 -2.60 -6.87 -0.32
CA ARG A 73 -2.28 -6.13 0.91
C ARG A 73 -2.23 -4.65 0.53
N ILE A 74 -3.13 -3.83 1.07
CA ILE A 74 -3.23 -2.42 0.68
C ILE A 74 -2.60 -1.53 1.75
N ILE A 75 -1.68 -0.66 1.36
CA ILE A 75 -1.15 0.42 2.18
C ILE A 75 -1.70 1.74 1.67
N LEU A 76 -2.33 2.50 2.57
CA LEU A 76 -2.80 3.85 2.33
C LEU A 76 -1.79 4.83 2.93
N LEU A 77 -1.19 5.69 2.11
CA LEU A 77 -0.22 6.71 2.51
C LEU A 77 -0.91 8.06 2.72
N ASP A 78 -0.22 9.01 3.36
CA ASP A 78 -0.77 10.32 3.68
C ASP A 78 -1.50 10.98 2.50
N MET A 79 -2.68 11.53 2.80
CA MET A 79 -3.62 12.12 1.84
C MET A 79 -4.10 11.16 0.73
N TRP A 80 -4.09 9.85 0.94
CA TRP A 80 -4.62 8.87 -0.03
C TRP A 80 -6.06 9.17 -0.47
N TRP A 81 -6.87 9.83 0.37
CA TRP A 81 -8.24 10.22 0.05
C TRP A 81 -8.34 11.28 -1.05
N GLN A 82 -7.23 11.96 -1.40
CA GLN A 82 -7.16 12.84 -2.56
C GLN A 82 -6.98 12.08 -3.87
N ASN A 83 -6.70 10.76 -3.81
CA ASN A 83 -6.62 9.94 -4.99
C ASN A 83 -7.99 9.85 -5.67
N LYS A 84 -8.08 10.09 -6.98
CA LYS A 84 -9.36 10.07 -7.72
C LYS A 84 -10.07 8.72 -7.63
N ASN A 85 -9.32 7.65 -7.41
CA ASN A 85 -9.82 6.29 -7.26
C ASN A 85 -10.13 5.92 -5.80
N ALA A 86 -9.92 6.80 -4.83
CA ALA A 86 -10.13 6.52 -3.40
C ALA A 86 -11.55 6.01 -3.10
N VAL A 87 -12.57 6.60 -3.72
CA VAL A 87 -13.96 6.17 -3.54
C VAL A 87 -14.18 4.76 -4.06
N ASN A 88 -13.62 4.43 -5.24
CA ASN A 88 -13.75 3.09 -5.82
C ASN A 88 -12.95 2.06 -5.01
N LEU A 89 -11.75 2.42 -4.54
CA LEU A 89 -10.96 1.60 -3.63
C LEU A 89 -11.74 1.26 -2.37
N LEU A 90 -12.34 2.26 -1.72
CA LEU A 90 -13.15 2.09 -0.50
C LEU A 90 -14.39 1.22 -0.72
N LYS A 91 -15.10 1.42 -1.85
CA LYS A 91 -16.37 0.72 -2.10
C LYS A 91 -16.18 -0.71 -2.58
N HIS A 92 -15.14 -0.97 -3.37
CA HIS A 92 -15.05 -2.20 -4.15
C HIS A 92 -13.79 -3.04 -3.88
N PHE A 93 -12.68 -2.43 -3.44
CA PHE A 93 -11.41 -3.14 -3.31
C PHE A 93 -11.03 -3.41 -1.86
N ILE A 94 -11.08 -2.40 -0.99
CA ILE A 94 -10.75 -2.51 0.44
C ILE A 94 -11.62 -3.57 1.14
N PRO A 95 -12.94 -3.67 0.90
CA PRO A 95 -13.76 -4.72 1.52
C PRO A 95 -13.39 -6.14 1.08
N LEU A 96 -12.75 -6.28 -0.08
CA LEU A 96 -12.34 -7.55 -0.65
C LEU A 96 -10.85 -7.83 -0.46
N SER A 97 -10.09 -6.89 0.11
CA SER A 97 -8.65 -7.03 0.26
C SER A 97 -8.29 -7.89 1.45
N ARG A 98 -7.14 -8.56 1.37
CA ARG A 98 -6.68 -9.44 2.44
C ARG A 98 -6.37 -8.65 3.71
N GLN A 99 -5.87 -7.43 3.55
CA GLN A 99 -5.63 -6.43 4.60
C GLN A 99 -5.61 -5.03 3.98
N CYS A 100 -5.89 -4.02 4.80
CA CYS A 100 -5.72 -2.61 4.48
C CYS A 100 -5.21 -1.88 5.73
N HIS A 101 -4.13 -1.10 5.60
CA HIS A 101 -3.57 -0.30 6.69
C HIS A 101 -3.23 1.11 6.21
N GLN A 102 -3.49 2.11 7.06
CA GLN A 102 -3.13 3.50 6.78
C GLN A 102 -1.88 3.88 7.55
N ILE A 103 -0.93 4.50 6.87
CA ILE A 103 0.33 4.99 7.44
C ILE A 103 0.37 6.50 7.27
N ASN A 104 0.35 7.22 8.39
CA ASN A 104 0.30 8.68 8.41
C ASN A 104 1.70 9.31 8.43
N ASN A 105 2.67 8.68 9.10
CA ASN A 105 4.05 9.15 9.20
C ASN A 105 5.02 7.97 9.06
N ILE A 106 6.08 8.15 8.26
CA ILE A 106 7.24 7.26 8.10
C ILE A 106 8.51 8.10 8.25
#